data_AF-A0A0Q7MWH7-F1
#
_entry.id   AF-A0A0Q7MWH7-F1
#
_cell.length_a   1.000
_cell.length_b   1.000
_cell.length_c   1.000
_cell.angle_alpha   90.00
_cell.angle_beta   90.00
_cell.angle_gamma   90.00
#
_symmetry.space_group_name_H-M   'P 1'
#
loop_
_entity.id
_entity.type
_entity.pdbx_description
1 polymer ?
#
loop_
_entity_poly.entity_id
_entity_poly.type
_entity_poly.pdbx_seq_one_letter_code
_entity_poly.pdbx_strand_id
1 'polypeptide(L)'
;MSLTLRGVLVGFAAQSIFSIHDACAKWLASTYSVYQVISMQAVVSGSLVALALVISAQASRSAISDPRGLALRGTLAAAGALASFYAYSVLPLADVYAIIFCAPLMVTAVSAPLLGEKILGKEWGAIALGF
;
A
#
# COMPACT_ATOMS: atom_id res chain seq x y z
N MET A 1 11.14 -26.46 9.04
CA MET A 1 9.84 -25.78 8.84
C MET A 1 9.56 -25.75 7.35
N SER A 2 8.35 -26.14 6.90
CA SER A 2 8.01 -26.05 5.49
C SER A 2 8.06 -24.59 5.02
N LEU A 3 8.41 -24.37 3.75
CA LEU A 3 8.46 -23.04 3.14
C LEU A 3 7.12 -22.29 3.32
N THR A 4 6.01 -23.04 3.27
CA THR A 4 4.65 -22.55 3.49
C THR A 4 4.46 -21.97 4.89
N LEU A 5 4.90 -22.66 5.95
CA LEU A 5 4.74 -22.17 7.33
C LEU A 5 5.57 -20.91 7.59
N ARG A 6 6.78 -20.82 7.01
CA ARG A 6 7.60 -19.60 7.04
C ARG A 6 6.89 -18.44 6.35
N GLY A 7 6.30 -18.68 5.17
CA GLY A 7 5.53 -17.66 4.45
C GLY A 7 4.33 -17.15 5.25
N VAL A 8 3.57 -18.06 5.87
CA VAL A 8 2.42 -17.70 6.73
C VAL A 8 2.85 -16.84 7.91
N LEU A 9 3.92 -17.24 8.61
CA LEU A 9 4.42 -16.48 9.77
C LEU A 9 4.93 -15.09 9.39
N VAL A 10 5.64 -14.97 8.27
CA VAL A 10 6.11 -13.67 7.76
C VAL A 10 4.92 -12.79 7.36
N GLY A 11 3.92 -13.33 6.67
CA GLY A 11 2.71 -12.60 6.31
C GLY A 11 1.94 -12.11 7.55
N PHE A 12 1.78 -12.95 8.55
CA PHE A 12 1.12 -12.59 9.81
C PHE A 12 1.89 -11.49 10.57
N ALA A 13 3.21 -11.61 10.66
CA ALA A 13 4.06 -10.60 11.27
C ALA A 13 3.98 -9.26 10.51
N ALA A 14 4.01 -9.29 9.18
CA ALA A 14 3.88 -8.11 8.35
C ALA A 14 2.54 -7.39 8.60
N GLN A 15 1.43 -8.14 8.62
CA GLN A 15 0.10 -7.57 8.89
C GLN A 15 -0.04 -7.01 10.31
N SER A 16 0.58 -7.67 11.30
CA SER A 16 0.59 -7.18 12.68
C SER A 16 1.32 -5.84 12.79
N ILE A 17 2.47 -5.70 12.12
CA ILE A 17 3.22 -4.45 12.06
C ILE A 17 2.40 -3.36 11.36
N PHE A 18 1.71 -3.71 10.27
CA PHE A 18 0.87 -2.77 9.53
C PHE A 18 -0.29 -2.25 10.39
N SER A 19 -0.93 -3.13 11.15
CA SER A 19 -2.02 -2.76 12.06
C SER A 19 -1.53 -1.83 13.19
N ILE A 20 -0.36 -2.10 13.77
CA ILE A 20 0.27 -1.21 14.77
C ILE A 20 0.59 0.15 14.13
N HIS A 21 1.09 0.14 12.89
CA HIS A 21 1.40 1.35 12.16
C HIS A 21 0.16 2.24 11.95
N ASP A 22 -0.97 1.67 11.52
CA ASP A 22 -2.24 2.41 11.36
C ASP A 22 -2.74 3.01 12.67
N ALA A 23 -2.63 2.26 13.77
CA ALA A 23 -2.99 2.75 15.11
C ALA A 23 -2.11 3.94 15.53
N CYS A 24 -0.80 3.84 15.34
CA CYS A 24 0.14 4.93 15.62
C CYS A 24 -0.12 6.15 14.72
N ALA A 25 -0.37 5.94 13.42
CA ALA A 25 -0.67 7.01 12.47
C ALA A 25 -1.94 7.76 12.87
N LYS A 26 -2.99 7.04 13.28
CA LYS A 26 -4.25 7.63 13.77
C LYS A 26 -4.05 8.42 15.07
N TRP A 27 -3.24 7.91 15.99
CA TRP A 27 -2.91 8.61 17.24
C TRP A 27 -2.04 9.86 17.01
N LEU A 28 -1.11 9.81 16.07
CA LEU A 28 -0.32 10.99 15.69
C LEU A 28 -1.18 12.03 14.96
N ALA A 29 -2.12 11.59 14.11
CA ALA A 29 -3.02 12.46 13.36
C ALA A 29 -4.03 13.23 14.25
N SER A 30 -4.25 12.83 15.50
CA SER A 30 -5.07 13.61 16.44
C SER A 30 -4.36 14.84 16.99
N THR A 31 -3.03 14.83 16.99
CA THR A 31 -2.20 15.86 17.64
C THR A 31 -1.38 16.66 16.63
N TYR A 32 -0.98 16.02 15.53
CA TYR A 32 -0.21 16.62 14.45
C TYR A 32 -1.05 16.73 13.19
N SER A 33 -0.75 17.75 12.38
CA SER A 33 -1.33 17.86 11.06
C SER A 33 -0.99 16.63 10.23
N VAL A 34 -1.98 16.05 9.56
CA VAL A 34 -1.82 14.82 8.79
C VAL A 34 -0.71 14.97 7.75
N TYR A 35 -0.58 16.14 7.12
CA TYR A 35 0.52 16.49 6.19
C TYR A 35 1.92 16.23 6.78
N GLN A 36 2.11 16.56 8.05
CA GLN A 36 3.38 16.36 8.74
C GLN A 36 3.66 14.88 8.99
N VAL A 37 2.65 14.12 9.41
CA VAL A 37 2.77 12.68 9.68
C VAL A 37 3.21 11.92 8.41
N ILE A 38 2.59 12.22 7.27
CA ILE A 38 2.86 11.52 6.00
C ILE A 38 4.22 11.90 5.44
N SER A 39 4.57 13.18 5.51
CA SER A 39 5.86 13.65 5.01
C SER A 39 6.99 12.98 5.78
N MET A 40 6.86 12.89 7.12
CA MET A 40 7.83 12.19 7.96
C MET A 40 7.83 10.69 7.69
N GLN A 41 6.66 10.07 7.51
CA GLN A 41 6.55 8.67 7.12
C GLN A 41 7.27 8.40 5.79
N ALA A 42 7.02 9.19 4.76
CA ALA A 42 7.62 9.05 3.44
C ALA A 42 9.15 9.22 3.49
N VAL A 43 9.64 10.18 4.28
CA VAL A 43 11.09 10.41 4.49
C VAL A 43 11.73 9.24 5.23
N VAL A 44 11.10 8.75 6.31
CA VAL A 44 11.63 7.62 7.09
C VAL A 44 11.59 6.33 6.28
N SER A 45 10.48 6.01 5.62
CA SER A 45 10.38 4.83 4.74
C SER A 45 11.35 4.93 3.56
N GLY A 46 11.45 6.08 2.91
CA GLY A 46 12.37 6.30 1.80
C GLY A 46 13.84 6.17 2.21
N SER A 47 14.23 6.72 3.36
CA SER A 47 15.59 6.62 3.89
C SER A 47 15.95 5.21 4.36
N LEU A 48 15.03 4.48 4.98
CA LEU A 48 15.24 3.07 5.34
C LEU A 48 15.41 2.18 4.09
N VAL A 49 14.60 2.40 3.05
CA VAL A 49 14.75 1.69 1.78
C VAL A 49 16.09 2.05 1.12
N ALA A 50 16.47 3.33 1.10
CA ALA A 50 17.77 3.76 0.57
C ALA A 50 18.93 3.11 1.33
N LEU A 51 18.86 3.06 2.67
CA LEU A 51 19.87 2.41 3.51
C LEU A 51 19.93 0.90 3.23
N ALA A 52 18.79 0.22 3.11
CA ALA A 52 18.74 -1.19 2.76
C ALA A 52 19.34 -1.48 1.37
N LEU A 53 19.13 -0.60 0.39
CA LEU A 53 19.72 -0.70 -0.94
C LEU A 53 21.25 -0.51 -0.92
N VAL A 54 21.76 0.38 -0.07
CA VAL A 54 23.21 0.57 0.13
C VAL A 54 23.84 -0.65 0.82
N ILE A 55 23.21 -1.18 1.87
CA ILE A 55 23.72 -2.34 2.63
C ILE A 55 23.70 -3.62 1.79
N SER A 56 22.68 -3.81 0.96
CA SER A 56 22.52 -5.02 0.13
C SER A 56 23.46 -5.06 -1.09
N ALA A 57 24.30 -4.04 -1.30
CA ALA A 57 25.14 -3.88 -2.51
C ALA A 57 24.35 -3.95 -3.84
N GLN A 58 23.02 -3.89 -3.79
CA GLN A 58 22.13 -3.77 -4.94
C GLN A 58 22.01 -2.33 -5.45
N ALA A 59 22.81 -1.40 -4.92
CA ALA A 59 23.03 -0.06 -5.44
C ALA A 59 23.67 -0.03 -6.85
N SER A 60 23.58 -1.12 -7.61
CA SER A 60 23.87 -1.11 -9.03
C SER A 60 22.80 -0.29 -9.74
N ARG A 61 23.24 0.74 -10.47
CA ARG A 61 22.45 1.60 -11.35
C ARG A 61 21.62 0.81 -12.39
N SER A 62 21.88 -0.49 -12.53
CA SER A 62 21.16 -1.43 -13.39
C SER A 62 19.83 -1.98 -12.80
N ALA A 63 19.49 -1.69 -11.54
CA ALA A 63 18.25 -2.19 -10.92
C ALA A 63 16.98 -1.47 -11.43
N ILE A 64 17.11 -0.28 -12.06
CA ILE A 64 15.99 0.46 -12.63
C ILE A 64 15.78 -0.01 -14.07
N SER A 65 15.14 -1.17 -14.23
CA SER A 65 14.82 -1.73 -15.55
C SER A 65 13.78 -0.91 -16.32
N ASP A 66 12.95 -0.12 -15.63
CA ASP A 66 11.96 0.78 -16.24
C ASP A 66 11.79 2.08 -15.43
N PRO A 67 12.53 3.15 -15.76
CA PRO A 67 12.42 4.43 -15.07
C PRO A 67 11.06 5.11 -15.29
N ARG A 68 10.34 4.80 -16.37
CA ARG A 68 9.01 5.38 -16.64
C ARG A 68 7.95 4.70 -15.78
N GLY A 69 7.99 3.37 -15.67
CA GLY A 69 7.11 2.62 -14.77
C GLY A 69 7.35 2.96 -13.30
N LEU A 70 8.60 3.18 -12.90
CA LEU A 70 8.93 3.62 -11.54
C LEU A 70 8.40 5.03 -11.24
N ALA A 71 8.57 5.97 -12.18
CA ALA A 71 8.02 7.32 -12.06
C ALA A 71 6.48 7.30 -12.00
N LEU A 72 5.84 6.54 -12.89
CA LEU A 72 4.39 6.39 -12.92
C LEU A 72 3.87 5.80 -11.60
N ARG A 73 4.48 4.72 -11.10
CA ARG A 73 4.16 4.13 -9.80
C ARG A 73 4.31 5.14 -8.65
N GLY A 74 5.41 5.90 -8.65
CA GLY A 74 5.66 6.93 -7.64
C GLY A 74 4.59 8.02 -7.66
N THR A 75 4.22 8.51 -8.86
CA THR A 75 3.17 9.53 -9.01
C THR A 75 1.78 9.00 -8.63
N LEU A 76 1.43 7.77 -9.00
CA LEU A 76 0.18 7.12 -8.59
C LEU A 76 0.12 6.92 -7.07
N ALA A 77 1.22 6.49 -6.45
CA ALA A 77 1.30 6.35 -5.00
C ALA A 77 1.13 7.70 -4.30
N ALA A 78 1.79 8.76 -4.79
CA ALA A 78 1.65 10.11 -4.25
C ALA A 78 0.22 10.66 -4.44
N ALA A 79 -0.39 10.45 -5.60
CA ALA A 79 -1.76 10.84 -5.88
C ALA A 79 -2.77 10.08 -4.99
N GLY A 80 -2.57 8.77 -4.81
CA GLY A 80 -3.40 7.94 -3.93
C GLY A 80 -3.28 8.36 -2.46
N ALA A 81 -2.06 8.72 -2.02
CA ALA A 81 -1.83 9.30 -0.71
C ALA A 81 -2.62 10.60 -0.56
N LEU A 82 -2.44 11.57 -1.45
CA LEU A 82 -3.17 12.85 -1.43
C LEU A 82 -4.71 12.66 -1.44
N ALA A 83 -5.22 11.74 -2.26
CA ALA A 83 -6.65 11.43 -2.32
C ALA A 83 -7.15 10.81 -1.00
N SER A 84 -6.37 9.92 -0.39
CA SER A 84 -6.68 9.35 0.93
C SER A 84 -6.74 10.43 2.00
N PHE A 85 -5.82 11.41 1.96
CA PHE A 85 -5.84 12.54 2.89
C PHE A 85 -7.03 13.46 2.70
N TYR A 86 -7.39 13.74 1.46
CA TYR A 86 -8.61 14.46 1.17
C TYR A 86 -9.82 13.71 1.75
N ALA A 87 -9.91 12.40 1.54
CA ALA A 87 -10.97 11.57 2.11
C ALA A 87 -11.00 11.61 3.65
N TYR A 88 -9.85 11.49 4.33
CA TYR A 88 -9.79 11.61 5.80
C TYR A 88 -10.19 12.99 6.32
N SER A 89 -10.03 14.05 5.54
CA SER A 89 -10.40 15.41 5.95
C SER A 89 -11.89 15.72 5.76
N VAL A 90 -12.54 15.07 4.79
CA VAL A 90 -13.92 15.35 4.40
C VAL A 90 -14.90 14.29 4.93
N LEU A 91 -14.46 13.05 5.13
CA LEU A 91 -15.31 11.94 5.58
C LEU A 91 -14.95 11.45 6.99
N PRO A 92 -15.93 10.91 7.73
CA PRO A 92 -15.69 10.12 8.93
C PRO A 92 -14.74 8.95 8.63
N LEU A 93 -13.87 8.64 9.59
CA LEU A 93 -12.88 7.56 9.47
C LEU A 93 -13.50 6.20 9.12
N ALA A 94 -14.73 5.92 9.61
CA ALA A 94 -15.45 4.69 9.30
C ALA A 94 -15.77 4.55 7.80
N ASP A 95 -16.18 5.65 7.15
CA ASP A 95 -16.51 5.66 5.73
C ASP A 95 -15.24 5.52 4.86
N VAL A 96 -14.13 6.13 5.29
CA VAL A 96 -12.85 5.97 4.57
C VAL A 96 -12.39 4.51 4.61
N TYR A 97 -12.50 3.83 5.76
CA TYR A 97 -12.18 2.40 5.84
C TYR A 97 -13.14 1.54 5.01
N ALA A 98 -14.44 1.86 4.97
CA ALA A 98 -15.39 1.16 4.10
C ALA A 98 -15.00 1.27 2.61
N ILE A 99 -14.54 2.46 2.18
CA ILE A 99 -14.04 2.68 0.82
C ILE A 99 -12.72 1.94 0.58
N ILE A 100 -11.82 1.86 1.58
CA ILE A 100 -10.57 1.10 1.44
C ILE A 100 -10.86 -0.40 1.34
N PHE A 101 -11.86 -0.92 2.05
CA PHE A 101 -12.31 -2.28 1.84
C PHE A 101 -12.79 -2.49 0.39
N CYS A 102 -13.34 -1.46 -0.27
CA CYS A 102 -13.74 -1.46 -1.70
C CYS A 102 -12.56 -1.55 -2.67
N ALA A 103 -11.33 -1.32 -2.20
CA ALA A 103 -10.15 -1.29 -3.05
C ALA A 103 -9.92 -2.60 -3.83
N PRO A 104 -9.94 -3.81 -3.25
CA PRO A 104 -9.83 -5.06 -4.01
C PRO A 104 -10.83 -5.17 -5.17
N LEU A 105 -12.11 -4.79 -4.96
CA LEU A 105 -13.12 -4.74 -6.04
C LEU A 105 -12.67 -3.85 -7.19
N MET A 106 -12.25 -2.63 -6.87
CA MET A 106 -11.82 -1.63 -7.83
C MET A 106 -10.53 -2.05 -8.54
N VAL A 107 -9.58 -2.61 -7.79
CA VAL A 107 -8.31 -3.13 -8.35
C VAL A 107 -8.60 -4.26 -9.32
N THR A 108 -9.46 -5.23 -8.99
CA THR A 108 -9.80 -6.30 -9.93
C THR A 108 -10.52 -5.78 -11.17
N ALA A 109 -11.47 -4.86 -11.00
CA ALA A 109 -12.19 -4.25 -12.11
C ALA A 109 -11.26 -3.48 -13.07
N VAL A 110 -10.24 -2.78 -12.55
CA VAL A 110 -9.24 -2.05 -13.33
C VAL A 110 -8.13 -2.96 -13.86
N SER A 111 -7.82 -4.07 -13.17
CA SER A 111 -6.80 -5.03 -13.61
C SER A 111 -7.21 -5.80 -14.85
N ALA A 112 -8.50 -6.11 -15.04
CA ALA A 112 -9.00 -6.75 -16.27
C ALA A 112 -8.63 -6.00 -17.56
N PRO A 113 -8.97 -4.70 -17.71
CA PRO A 113 -8.63 -3.95 -18.91
C PRO A 113 -7.14 -3.60 -19.00
N LEU A 114 -6.44 -3.46 -17.87
CA LEU A 114 -5.03 -3.03 -17.86
C LEU A 114 -4.05 -4.17 -18.14
N LEU A 115 -4.32 -5.39 -17.65
CA LEU A 115 -3.49 -6.58 -17.87
C LEU A 115 -3.97 -7.47 -19.05
N GLY A 116 -5.21 -7.27 -19.51
CA GLY A 116 -5.78 -8.08 -20.60
C GLY A 116 -6.15 -9.52 -20.20
N GLU A 117 -6.12 -9.84 -18.91
CA GLU A 117 -6.49 -11.15 -18.39
C GLU A 117 -8.03 -11.29 -18.33
N LYS A 118 -8.55 -12.44 -18.80
CA LYS A 118 -9.98 -12.78 -18.70
C LYS A 118 -10.30 -13.21 -17.28
N ILE A 119 -10.94 -12.32 -16.52
CA ILE A 119 -11.48 -12.65 -15.19
C ILE A 119 -12.55 -13.73 -15.34
N LEU A 120 -12.35 -14.90 -14.73
CA LEU A 120 -13.37 -15.94 -14.61
C LEU A 120 -14.41 -15.50 -13.57
N GLY A 121 -15.70 -15.72 -13.83
CA GLY A 121 -16.81 -15.31 -12.93
C GLY A 121 -16.71 -15.82 -11.47
N LYS A 122 -15.83 -16.79 -11.18
CA LYS A 122 -15.53 -17.28 -9.84
C LYS A 122 -14.78 -16.25 -8.98
N GLU A 123 -13.96 -15.41 -9.60
CA GLU A 123 -13.18 -14.36 -8.92
C GLU A 123 -14.10 -13.24 -8.42
N TRP A 124 -15.13 -12.88 -9.20
CA TRP A 124 -16.20 -11.98 -8.77
C TRP A 124 -16.94 -12.51 -7.53
N GLY A 125 -17.16 -13.83 -7.44
CA GLY A 125 -17.77 -14.46 -6.26
C GLY A 125 -16.88 -14.42 -5.02
N ALA A 126 -15.58 -14.65 -5.17
CA ALA A 126 -14.62 -14.54 -4.07
C ALA A 126 -14.49 -13.10 -3.55
N ILE A 127 -14.58 -12.12 -4.45
CA ILE A 127 -14.56 -10.70 -4.12
C ILE A 127 -15.83 -10.27 -3.39
N ALA A 128 -17.01 -10.73 -3.82
CA ALA A 128 -18.27 -10.46 -3.14
C ALA A 128 -18.39 -11.13 -1.76
N LEU A 129 -17.72 -12.28 -1.56
CA LEU A 129 -17.69 -13.00 -0.28
C LEU A 129 -16.60 -12.51 0.69
N GLY A 130 -15.54 -11.89 0.18
CA GLY A 130 -14.45 -11.33 0.99
C GLY A 130 -14.72 -9.90 1.49
N PHE A 131 -15.83 -9.32 1.05
CA PHE A 131 -16.35 -8.01 1.44
C PHE A 131 -17.34 -8.12 2.61
#